data_AF-A0A351TBJ7-F1
#
_entry.id   AF-A0A351TBJ7-F1
#
_cell.length_a   1.000
_cell.length_b   1.000
_cell.length_c   1.000
_cell.angle_alpha   90.00
_cell.angle_beta   90.00
_cell.angle_gamma   90.00
#
_symmetry.space_group_name_H-M   'P 1'
#
loop_
_entity.id
_entity.type
_entity.pdbx_description
1 polymer ?
#
loop_
_entity_poly.entity_id
_entity_poly.type
_entity_poly.pdbx_seq_one_letter_code
_entity_poly.pdbx_strand_id
1 'polypeptide(L)' 'MIESGIFVSNSRDKFFGRIVFPIANYTGNIVAFTGRVLDNSLPKYLNSPATKIFNKSGILF' A
#
# COMPACT_ATOMS: atom_id res chain seq x y z
N MET A 1 9.65 9.85 3.53
CA MET A 1 9.46 8.48 2.99
C MET A 1 8.50 7.63 3.83
N ILE A 2 8.66 7.54 5.15
CA ILE A 2 7.75 6.75 6.02
C ILE A 2 6.29 7.24 5.95
N GLU A 3 6.05 8.55 5.90
CA GLU A 3 4.68 9.14 5.77
C GLU A 3 3.93 8.71 4.49
N SER A 4 4.63 8.22 3.46
CA SER A 4 3.98 7.67 2.25
C SER A 4 3.21 6.37 2.53
N GLY A 5 3.48 5.72 3.67
CA GLY A 5 2.88 4.43 4.00
C GLY A 5 3.46 3.24 3.24
N ILE A 6 4.53 3.46 2.45
CA ILE A 6 5.24 2.43 1.68
C ILE A 6 6.46 1.90 2.44
N PHE A 7 7.00 2.68 3.36
CA PHE A 7 8.19 2.31 4.14
C PHE A 7 7.85 2.18 5.62
N VAL A 8 8.37 1.14 6.28
CA VAL A 8 8.26 0.95 7.73
C VAL A 8 9.37 1.72 8.45
N SER A 9 10.54 1.78 7.83
CA SER A 9 11.68 2.59 8.26
C SER A 9 12.45 3.04 7.01
N ASN A 10 13.47 3.89 7.16
CA ASN A 10 14.24 4.41 6.03
C ASN A 10 14.92 3.33 5.16
N SER A 11 15.09 2.11 5.69
CA SER A 11 15.74 1.00 4.97
C SER A 11 14.83 -0.22 4.78
N ARG A 12 13.54 -0.13 5.12
CA ARG A 12 12.62 -1.28 5.07
C ARG A 12 11.32 -0.93 4.36
N ASP A 13 11.13 -1.59 3.22
CA ASP A 13 9.87 -1.59 2.47
C ASP A 13 8.79 -2.37 3.24
N LYS A 14 7.57 -1.82 3.27
CA LYS A 14 6.39 -2.44 3.87
C LYS A 14 5.89 -3.64 3.08
N PHE A 15 6.07 -3.67 1.76
CA PHE A 15 5.49 -4.67 0.87
C PHE A 15 6.47 -5.75 0.42
N PHE A 16 7.58 -5.92 1.15
CA PHE A 16 8.58 -6.95 0.86
C PHE A 16 7.95 -8.35 0.77
N GLY A 17 8.31 -9.11 -0.26
CA GLY A 17 7.81 -10.47 -0.49
C GLY A 17 6.36 -10.56 -0.99
N ARG A 18 5.80 -9.47 -1.54
CA ARG A 18 4.41 -9.42 -2.01
C ARG A 18 4.34 -9.00 -3.48
N ILE A 19 3.35 -9.51 -4.22
CA ILE A 19 2.89 -8.88 -5.46
C ILE A 19 2.19 -7.58 -5.06
N VAL A 20 2.63 -6.47 -5.65
CA VAL A 20 2.14 -5.13 -5.33
C VAL A 20 1.18 -4.64 -6.41
N PHE A 21 0.01 -4.17 -5.98
CA PHE A 21 -1.01 -3.56 -6.83
C PHE A 21 -1.13 -2.07 -6.47
N PRO A 22 -1.05 -1.16 -7.45
CA PRO A 22 -1.24 0.25 -7.23
C PRO A 22 -2.73 0.58 -7.01
N ILE A 23 -3.00 1.55 -6.14
CA ILE A 23 -4.33 2.12 -5.93
C ILE A 23 -4.30 3.55 -6.48
N ALA A 24 -5.10 3.79 -7.51
CA ALA A 24 -5.26 5.10 -8.12
C ALA A 24 -6.44 5.86 -7.51
N ASN A 25 -6.33 7.19 -7.45
CA ASN A 25 -7.46 8.06 -7.17
C ASN A 25 -8.32 8.28 -8.44
N TYR A 26 -9.39 9.07 -8.33
CA TYR A 26 -10.31 9.38 -9.45
C TYR A 26 -9.65 10.09 -10.64
N THR A 27 -8.49 10.73 -10.45
CA THR A 27 -7.72 11.36 -11.53
C THR A 27 -6.66 10.42 -12.12
N GLY A 28 -6.62 9.16 -11.70
CA GLY A 28 -5.63 8.17 -12.14
C GLY A 28 -4.25 8.25 -11.44
N ASN A 29 -4.08 9.15 -10.48
CA ASN A 29 -2.82 9.28 -9.74
C ASN A 29 -2.68 8.16 -8.71
N ILE A 30 -1.51 7.52 -8.65
CA ILE A 30 -1.25 6.49 -7.65
C ILE A 30 -1.07 7.14 -6.28
N VAL A 31 -1.94 6.75 -5.34
CA VAL A 31 -1.99 7.34 -4.00
C VAL A 31 -1.70 6.33 -2.89
N ALA A 32 -1.80 5.02 -3.18
CA ALA A 32 -1.53 3.95 -2.24
C ALA A 32 -1.21 2.64 -2.97
N PHE A 33 -0.90 1.61 -2.18
CA PHE A 33 -0.64 0.27 -2.67
C PHE A 33 -1.32 -0.78 -1.79
N THR A 34 -1.58 -1.95 -2.38
CA THR A 34 -1.89 -3.17 -1.66
C THR A 34 -0.96 -4.28 -2.11
N GLY A 35 -0.61 -5.18 -1.20
CA GLY A 35 0.34 -6.26 -1.44
C GLY A 35 -0.21 -7.61 -1.04
N ARG A 36 -0.17 -8.58 -1.97
CA ARG A 36 -0.57 -9.97 -1.73
C ARG A 36 0.65 -10.88 -1.62
N VAL A 37 0.71 -11.69 -0.56
CA VAL A 37 1.71 -12.76 -0.46
C VAL A 37 1.45 -13.88 -1.47
N LEU A 38 2.53 -14.53 -1.91
CA LEU A 38 2.49 -15.71 -2.77
C LEU A 38 2.65 -17.02 -2.01
N ASP A 39 3.08 -16.93 -0.76
CA ASP A 39 3.27 -18.04 0.16
C ASP A 39 2.16 -18.04 1.23
N ASN A 40 2.41 -18.77 2.32
CA ASN A 40 1.50 -18.85 3.47
C ASN A 40 1.74 -17.76 4.51
N SER A 41 2.56 -16.74 4.20
CA SER A 41 2.83 -15.63 5.12
C SER A 41 1.58 -14.80 5.36
N LEU A 42 1.39 -14.29 6.58
CA LEU A 42 0.24 -13.47 6.93
C LEU A 42 0.64 -11.98 7.09
N PRO A 43 -0.30 -11.05 6.85
CA PRO A 43 -1.65 -11.24 6.31
C PRO A 43 -1.64 -11.55 4.79
N LYS A 44 -2.69 -12.20 4.28
CA LYS A 44 -2.84 -12.50 2.83
C LYS A 44 -2.76 -11.23 1.97
N TYR A 45 -3.39 -10.16 2.44
CA TYR A 45 -3.34 -8.82 1.85
C TYR A 45 -2.86 -7.80 2.89
N LEU A 46 -1.96 -6.92 2.47
CA LEU A 46 -1.48 -5.79 3.27
C LEU A 46 -1.79 -4.52 2.51
N ASN A 47 -2.41 -3.53 3.16
CA ASN A 47 -2.73 -2.25 2.54
C ASN A 47 -1.80 -1.14 3.06
N SER A 48 -1.57 -0.12 2.24
CA SER A 48 -1.06 1.17 2.72
C SER A 48 -1.97 1.70 3.85
N PRO A 49 -1.39 2.31 4.91
CA PRO A 49 -2.16 3.04 5.90
C PRO A 49 -2.74 4.31 5.26
N ALA A 50 -3.67 4.98 5.96
CA ALA A 50 -4.12 6.30 5.55
C ALA A 50 -2.93 7.30 5.52
N THR A 51 -2.90 8.18 4.53
CA THR A 51 -1.88 9.21 4.37
C THR A 51 -2.55 10.54 4.00
N LYS A 52 -1.76 11.61 3.90
CA LYS A 52 -2.25 12.93 3.45
C LYS A 52 -2.90 12.89 2.05
N ILE A 53 -2.53 11.90 1.22
CA ILE A 53 -3.04 11.75 -0.16
C ILE A 53 -3.89 10.50 -0.36
N PHE A 54 -4.06 9.66 0.66
CA PHE A 54 -4.83 8.42 0.60
C PHE A 54 -5.76 8.28 1.79
N ASN A 55 -7.07 8.32 1.51
CA ASN A 55 -8.13 7.98 2.45
C ASN A 55 -8.91 6.78 1.90
N LYS A 56 -8.88 5.66 2.63
CA LYS A 56 -9.53 4.40 2.22
C LYS A 56 -11.04 4.54 2.01
N SER A 57 -11.72 5.41 2.77
CA SER A 57 -13.15 5.62 2.62
C SER A 57 -13.54 6.48 1.41
N GLY A 58 -12.57 7.22 0.84
CA GLY A 58 -12.79 8.10 -0.31
C GLY A 58 -12.44 7.47 -1.66
N ILE A 59 -11.99 6.22 -1.68
CA ILE A 59 -11.56 5.50 -2.88
C ILE A 59 -12.24 4.14 -2.91
N LEU A 60 -12.95 3.88 -4.02
CA LEU A 60 -13.48 2.56 -4.33
C LEU A 60 -12.51 1.87 -5.28
N PHE A 61 -12.02 0.70 -4.89
CA PHE A 61 -11.04 -0.11 -5.62
C PHE A 61 -11.57 -1.52 -5.82
#